data_AF-A0AAY4ELZ2-F1
#
_entry.id   AF-A0AAY4ELZ2-F1
#
_cell.length_a   1.000
_cell.length_b   1.000
_cell.length_c   1.000
_cell.angle_alpha   90.00
_cell.angle_beta   90.00
_cell.angle_gamma   90.00
#
_symmetry.space_group_name_H-M   'P 1'
#
loop_
_entity.id
_entity.type
_entity.pdbx_description
1 polymer ?
#
loop_
_entity_poly.entity_id
_entity_poly.type
_entity_poly.pdbx_seq_one_letter_code
_entity_poly.pdbx_strand_id
1 'polypeptide(L)'
;MLPLVRKRSRPGEAHGQGSHEVRFTKVTIYLVERRMGRSRRRILTNLARSKGFYVEDILSGTVTHIVAEGNPAMELWLWLRAQGLPLPARLEVLDISWFTESMQAGEPVPVETRHRIQLKGQILVLKEQVFRVLRMEGKLLYTWAN
;
A
#
# COMPACT_ATOMS: atom_id res chain seq x y z
N MET A 1 34.53 -11.68 -50.92
CA MET A 1 33.87 -11.88 -49.61
C MET A 1 33.92 -10.58 -48.83
N LEU A 2 32.84 -9.78 -48.83
CA LEU A 2 32.49 -8.80 -47.78
C LEU A 2 30.99 -8.51 -47.92
N PRO A 3 30.11 -8.97 -47.02
CA PRO A 3 28.68 -8.72 -47.12
C PRO A 3 28.31 -7.31 -46.62
N LEU A 4 27.48 -6.59 -47.38
CA LEU A 4 26.86 -5.34 -46.95
C LEU A 4 25.96 -5.59 -45.73
N VAL A 5 26.41 -5.11 -44.57
CA VAL A 5 25.58 -5.04 -43.36
C VAL A 5 24.55 -3.93 -43.56
N ARG A 6 23.31 -4.31 -43.92
CA ARG A 6 22.12 -3.49 -43.69
C ARG A 6 21.89 -3.39 -42.18
N LYS A 7 22.40 -2.33 -41.57
CA LYS A 7 22.11 -1.97 -40.18
C LYS A 7 20.64 -1.55 -40.10
N ARG A 8 19.78 -2.48 -39.67
CA ARG A 8 18.36 -2.24 -39.35
C ARG A 8 18.29 -1.08 -38.35
N SER A 9 17.71 0.04 -38.77
CA SER A 9 17.36 1.15 -37.90
C SER A 9 16.44 0.63 -36.80
N ARG A 10 16.88 0.74 -35.54
CA ARG A 10 16.01 0.54 -34.38
C ARG A 10 14.98 1.67 -34.41
N PRO A 11 13.66 1.39 -34.44
CA PRO A 11 12.70 2.42 -34.09
C PRO A 11 12.99 2.83 -32.65
N GLY A 12 13.20 4.13 -32.43
CA GLY A 12 13.36 4.67 -31.10
C GLY A 12 12.20 4.22 -30.23
N GLU A 13 12.52 3.61 -29.09
CA GLU A 13 11.56 3.38 -28.03
C GLU A 13 11.14 4.75 -27.51
N ALA A 14 10.12 5.29 -28.17
CA ALA A 14 9.27 6.30 -27.60
C ALA A 14 8.89 5.77 -26.22
N HIS A 15 9.31 6.49 -25.19
CA HIS A 15 8.84 6.29 -23.83
C HIS A 15 7.35 6.61 -23.86
N GLY A 16 6.57 5.61 -24.27
CA GLY A 16 5.13 5.63 -24.17
C GLY A 16 4.83 5.64 -22.68
N GLN A 17 4.62 6.83 -22.13
CA GLN A 17 3.59 7.00 -21.12
C GLN A 17 2.27 6.63 -21.80
N GLY A 18 2.08 5.33 -22.04
CA GLY A 18 0.79 4.79 -22.42
C GLY A 18 -0.12 5.18 -21.28
N SER A 19 -1.09 6.04 -21.57
CA SER A 19 -2.20 6.29 -20.68
C SER A 19 -2.89 4.95 -20.45
N HIS A 20 -2.43 4.20 -19.46
CA HIS A 20 -3.02 2.93 -19.10
C HIS A 20 -4.42 3.24 -18.60
N GLU A 21 -5.42 2.69 -19.29
CA GLU A 21 -6.80 2.88 -18.91
C GLU A 21 -7.02 2.31 -17.50
N VAL A 22 -7.45 3.18 -16.59
CA VAL A 22 -7.75 2.80 -15.20
C VAL A 22 -9.11 2.12 -15.20
N ARG A 23 -9.11 0.81 -14.97
CA ARG A 23 -10.31 -0.03 -15.03
C ARG A 23 -11.01 -0.16 -13.67
N PHE A 24 -10.26 -0.07 -12.58
CA PHE A 24 -10.75 -0.38 -11.23
C PHE A 24 -10.80 0.86 -10.33
N THR A 25 -11.58 1.86 -10.70
CA THR A 25 -11.62 3.18 -10.03
C THR A 25 -12.11 3.16 -8.58
N LYS A 26 -12.83 2.12 -8.17
CA LYS A 26 -13.27 1.92 -6.77
C LYS A 26 -12.13 1.46 -5.85
N VAL A 27 -11.01 1.00 -6.41
CA VAL A 27 -9.87 0.44 -5.69
C VAL A 27 -8.64 1.28 -5.99
N THR A 28 -8.30 2.15 -5.04
CA THR A 28 -7.08 2.97 -5.05
C THR A 28 -6.06 2.36 -4.13
N ILE A 29 -4.93 1.89 -4.71
CA ILE A 29 -3.88 1.17 -4.01
C ILE A 29 -2.73 2.12 -3.65
N TYR A 30 -2.18 1.98 -2.45
CA TYR A 30 -0.88 2.52 -2.09
C TYR A 30 0.06 1.40 -1.63
N LEU A 31 1.24 1.32 -2.24
CA LEU A 31 2.27 0.36 -1.89
C LEU A 31 3.26 0.96 -0.88
N VAL A 32 3.37 0.34 0.31
CA VAL A 32 4.26 0.81 1.38
C VAL A 32 5.73 0.49 1.05
N GLU A 33 6.55 1.53 0.89
CA GLU A 33 7.94 1.36 0.49
C GLU A 33 8.85 0.73 1.57
N ARG A 34 8.56 0.95 2.86
CA ARG A 34 9.46 0.65 4.00
C ARG A 34 10.29 -0.63 3.85
N ARG A 35 9.66 -1.79 4.03
CA ARG A 35 10.30 -3.11 3.91
C ARG A 35 10.34 -3.64 2.47
N MET A 36 9.48 -3.11 1.60
CA MET A 36 9.37 -3.52 0.19
C MET A 36 10.57 -3.03 -0.64
N GLY A 37 11.08 -1.84 -0.35
CA GLY A 37 12.14 -1.17 -1.09
C GLY A 37 11.66 -0.45 -2.35
N ARG A 38 12.32 0.66 -2.68
CA ARG A 38 11.98 1.55 -3.81
C ARG A 38 11.91 0.84 -5.17
N SER A 39 12.88 -0.03 -5.45
CA SER A 39 12.97 -0.72 -6.75
C SER A 39 11.78 -1.66 -6.97
N ARG A 40 11.50 -2.51 -5.96
CA ARG A 40 10.37 -3.45 -6.00
C ARG A 40 9.05 -2.70 -6.08
N ARG A 41 8.86 -1.68 -5.24
CA ARG A 41 7.68 -0.81 -5.28
C ARG A 41 7.43 -0.26 -6.69
N ARG A 42 8.46 0.30 -7.34
CA ARG A 42 8.35 0.83 -8.71
C ARG A 42 7.92 -0.24 -9.72
N ILE A 43 8.52 -1.43 -9.65
CA ILE A 43 8.18 -2.55 -10.54
C ILE A 43 6.71 -2.96 -10.36
N LEU A 44 6.26 -3.11 -9.11
CA LEU A 44 4.89 -3.51 -8.79
C LEU A 44 3.88 -2.42 -9.18
N THR A 45 4.20 -1.15 -8.95
CA THR A 45 3.38 -0.01 -9.41
C THR A 45 3.18 -0.05 -10.92
N ASN A 46 4.25 -0.23 -11.69
CA ASN A 46 4.17 -0.28 -13.15
C ASN A 46 3.36 -1.50 -13.63
N LEU A 47 3.55 -2.65 -13.00
CA LEU A 47 2.80 -3.88 -13.31
C LEU A 47 1.30 -3.72 -13.02
N ALA A 48 0.94 -3.13 -11.88
CA ALA A 48 -0.46 -2.89 -11.53
C ALA A 48 -1.11 -1.89 -12.50
N ARG A 49 -0.44 -0.77 -12.79
CA ARG A 49 -0.92 0.23 -13.74
C ARG A 49 -1.13 -0.37 -15.13
N SER A 50 -0.21 -1.20 -15.62
CA SER A 50 -0.38 -1.86 -16.93
C SER A 50 -1.56 -2.83 -16.97
N LYS A 51 -1.95 -3.39 -15.82
CA LYS A 51 -3.15 -4.23 -15.66
C LYS A 51 -4.43 -3.43 -15.38
N GLY A 52 -4.38 -2.10 -15.33
CA GLY A 52 -5.54 -1.23 -15.16
C GLY A 52 -5.91 -0.91 -13.71
N PHE A 53 -5.04 -1.25 -12.76
CA PHE A 53 -5.21 -0.86 -11.35
C PHE A 53 -4.79 0.59 -11.13
N TYR A 54 -5.51 1.28 -10.24
CA TYR A 54 -5.12 2.62 -9.82
C TYR A 54 -4.16 2.54 -8.63
N VAL A 55 -2.95 3.07 -8.80
CA VAL A 55 -1.91 3.06 -7.77
C VAL A 55 -1.43 4.48 -7.53
N GLU A 56 -1.55 4.93 -6.28
CA GLU A 56 -1.08 6.23 -5.80
C GLU A 56 0.40 6.15 -5.40
N ASP A 57 1.16 7.19 -5.77
CA ASP A 57 2.57 7.33 -5.40
C ASP A 57 2.75 7.92 -3.99
N ILE A 58 1.72 8.57 -3.46
CA ILE A 58 1.71 9.15 -2.12
C ILE A 58 0.53 8.61 -1.31
N LEU A 59 0.69 8.50 0.00
CA LEU A 59 -0.42 8.16 0.87
C LEU A 59 -1.33 9.39 0.99
N SER A 60 -2.59 9.25 0.60
CA SER A 60 -3.57 10.34 0.55
C SER A 60 -4.96 9.87 1.00
N GLY A 61 -5.92 10.80 1.11
CA GLY A 61 -7.29 10.48 1.50
C GLY A 61 -8.11 9.70 0.44
N THR A 62 -7.60 9.58 -0.79
CA THR A 62 -8.24 8.78 -1.87
C THR A 62 -7.89 7.29 -1.77
N VAL A 63 -6.85 6.95 -1.00
CA VAL A 63 -6.37 5.57 -0.85
C VAL A 63 -7.41 4.73 -0.11
N THR A 64 -7.72 3.58 -0.69
CA THR A 64 -8.68 2.61 -0.13
C THR A 64 -7.99 1.32 0.33
N HIS A 65 -6.87 0.97 -0.30
CA HIS A 65 -6.11 -0.26 -0.03
C HIS A 65 -4.64 0.09 0.19
N ILE A 66 -4.13 -0.11 1.39
CA ILE A 66 -2.70 -0.01 1.71
C ILE A 66 -2.13 -1.41 1.67
N VAL A 67 -1.15 -1.64 0.80
CA VAL A 67 -0.49 -2.94 0.66
C VAL A 67 0.92 -2.82 1.21
N ALA A 68 1.24 -3.69 2.18
CA ALA A 68 2.53 -3.75 2.81
C ALA A 68 3.15 -5.14 2.62
N GLU A 69 4.48 -5.19 2.52
CA GLU A 69 5.22 -6.45 2.41
C GLU A 69 6.16 -6.59 3.60
N GLY A 70 6.09 -7.72 4.32
CA GLY A 70 7.05 -8.04 5.38
C GLY A 70 7.08 -7.04 6.55
N ASN A 71 6.01 -6.25 6.73
CA ASN A 71 5.91 -5.31 7.85
C ASN A 71 5.21 -5.97 9.04
N PRO A 72 5.81 -5.99 10.25
CA PRO A 72 5.10 -6.37 11.46
C PRO A 72 3.88 -5.46 11.66
N ALA A 73 2.74 -6.05 12.05
CA ALA A 73 1.49 -5.30 12.16
C ALA A 73 1.63 -4.06 13.06
N MET A 74 2.23 -4.21 14.25
CA MET A 74 2.40 -3.09 15.19
C MET A 74 3.19 -1.93 14.58
N GLU A 75 4.35 -2.21 13.99
CA GLU A 75 5.20 -1.19 13.37
C GLU A 75 4.53 -0.49 12.19
N LEU A 76 3.71 -1.22 11.42
CA LEU A 76 2.95 -0.65 10.31
C LEU A 76 1.86 0.29 10.82
N TRP A 77 1.06 -0.14 11.79
CA TRP A 77 -0.04 0.65 12.34
C TRP A 77 0.45 1.91 13.07
N LEU A 78 1.55 1.83 13.83
CA LEU A 78 2.17 3.00 14.45
C LEU A 78 2.64 4.01 13.39
N TRP A 79 3.29 3.53 12.33
CA TRP A 79 3.74 4.41 11.26
C TRP A 79 2.60 5.05 10.48
N LEU A 80 1.52 4.29 10.21
CA LEU A 80 0.31 4.82 9.56
C LEU A 80 -0.33 5.92 10.38
N ARG A 81 -0.45 5.73 11.71
CA ARG A 81 -0.94 6.78 12.62
C ARG A 81 -0.06 8.02 12.61
N ALA A 82 1.26 7.83 12.57
CA ALA A 82 2.22 8.93 12.51
C ALA A 82 2.16 9.74 11.20
N GLN A 83 1.53 9.21 10.13
CA GLN A 83 1.31 9.99 8.91
C GLN A 83 0.28 11.11 9.09
N GLY A 84 -0.50 11.12 10.19
CA GLY A 84 -1.44 12.19 10.51
C GLY A 84 -2.62 12.30 9.54
N LEU A 85 -2.84 11.30 8.69
CA LEU A 85 -3.92 11.29 7.72
C LEU A 85 -5.21 10.74 8.36
N PRO A 86 -6.37 11.35 8.08
CA PRO A 86 -7.64 10.76 8.44
C PRO A 86 -7.82 9.48 7.63
N LEU A 87 -7.48 8.33 8.24
CA LEU A 87 -7.66 7.04 7.61
C LEU A 87 -9.17 6.81 7.44
N PRO A 88 -9.66 6.56 6.21
CA PRO A 88 -11.07 6.27 6.00
C PRO A 88 -11.54 5.12 6.88
N ALA A 89 -12.79 5.15 7.35
CA ALA A 89 -13.36 4.07 8.16
C ALA A 89 -13.35 2.70 7.45
N ARG A 90 -13.24 2.69 6.11
CA ARG A 90 -13.20 1.51 5.25
C ARG A 90 -11.81 1.24 4.63
N LEU A 91 -10.76 1.82 5.20
CA LEU A 91 -9.40 1.59 4.72
C LEU A 91 -8.98 0.14 5.00
N GLU A 92 -8.60 -0.57 3.93
CA GLU A 92 -8.10 -1.94 4.02
C GLU A 92 -6.57 -1.93 4.09
N VAL A 93 -5.99 -2.43 5.18
CA VAL A 93 -4.54 -2.57 5.36
C VAL A 93 -4.17 -4.04 5.18
N LEU A 94 -3.47 -4.33 4.07
CA LEU A 94 -3.34 -5.66 3.52
C LEU A 94 -1.87 -6.08 3.35
N ASP A 95 -1.66 -7.39 3.43
CA ASP A 95 -0.42 -8.05 3.06
C ASP A 95 -0.28 -8.12 1.54
N ILE A 96 0.96 -8.25 1.06
CA ILE A 96 1.30 -8.35 -0.36
C ILE A 96 0.58 -9.52 -1.07
N SER A 97 0.21 -10.57 -0.34
CA SER A 97 -0.58 -11.71 -0.85
C SER A 97 -1.82 -11.26 -1.63
N TRP A 98 -2.63 -10.34 -1.09
CA TRP A 98 -3.82 -9.84 -1.79
C TRP A 98 -3.49 -9.17 -3.11
N PHE A 99 -2.40 -8.40 -3.14
CA PHE A 99 -1.95 -7.73 -4.36
C PHE A 99 -1.52 -8.75 -5.40
N THR A 100 -0.75 -9.78 -5.02
CA THR A 100 -0.31 -10.82 -5.95
C THR A 100 -1.47 -11.66 -6.47
N GLU A 101 -2.44 -12.01 -5.62
CA GLU A 101 -3.66 -12.71 -6.03
C GLU A 101 -4.49 -11.86 -7.00
N SER A 102 -4.63 -10.56 -6.74
CA SER A 102 -5.29 -9.62 -7.65
C SER A 102 -4.57 -9.49 -8.99
N MET A 103 -3.24 -9.43 -8.99
CA MET A 103 -2.46 -9.39 -10.23
C MET A 103 -2.63 -10.68 -11.04
N GLN A 104 -2.74 -11.82 -10.36
CA GLN A 104 -2.95 -13.13 -10.99
C GLN A 104 -4.36 -13.25 -11.57
N ALA A 105 -5.39 -12.81 -10.85
CA ALA A 105 -6.77 -12.77 -11.32
C ALA A 105 -6.99 -11.73 -12.44
N GLY A 106 -6.16 -10.68 -12.48
CA GLY A 106 -6.29 -9.57 -13.42
C GLY A 106 -7.27 -8.48 -12.95
N GLU A 107 -7.84 -8.63 -11.76
CA GLU A 107 -8.76 -7.69 -11.12
C GLU A 107 -8.62 -7.74 -9.58
N PRO A 108 -9.11 -6.73 -8.84
CA PRO A 108 -9.07 -6.76 -7.38
C PRO A 108 -9.91 -7.92 -6.82
N VAL A 109 -9.26 -8.88 -6.17
CA VAL A 109 -9.98 -9.99 -5.52
C VAL A 109 -10.68 -9.51 -4.23
N PRO A 110 -11.75 -10.19 -3.78
CA PRO A 110 -12.36 -9.89 -2.48
C PRO A 110 -11.34 -9.94 -1.34
N VAL A 111 -11.46 -9.00 -0.40
CA VAL A 111 -10.60 -8.96 0.77
C VAL A 111 -11.05 -10.01 1.79
N GLU A 112 -10.16 -10.96 2.09
CA GLU A 112 -10.36 -12.01 3.08
C GLU A 112 -9.57 -11.70 4.36
N THR A 113 -9.90 -12.38 5.47
CA THR A 113 -9.18 -12.23 6.74
C THR A 113 -7.69 -12.53 6.62
N ARG A 114 -7.30 -13.50 5.78
CA ARG A 114 -5.88 -13.85 5.56
C ARG A 114 -5.08 -12.72 4.91
N HIS A 115 -5.75 -11.85 4.16
CA HIS A 115 -5.13 -10.70 3.49
C HIS A 115 -4.85 -9.56 4.47
N ARG A 116 -5.58 -9.47 5.58
CA ARG A 116 -5.55 -8.30 6.47
C ARG A 116 -4.37 -8.34 7.43
N ILE A 117 -3.63 -7.24 7.49
CA ILE A 117 -2.61 -7.03 8.52
C ILE A 117 -3.30 -6.47 9.77
N GLN A 118 -3.70 -7.36 10.66
CA GLN A 118 -4.36 -7.00 11.91
C GLN A 118 -3.37 -7.02 13.09
N LEU A 119 -3.59 -6.13 14.06
CA LEU A 119 -2.97 -6.24 15.38
C LEU A 119 -3.59 -7.45 16.09
N LYS A 120 -3.01 -8.65 15.92
CA LYS A 120 -3.43 -9.82 16.69
C LYS A 120 -3.25 -9.52 18.19
N GLY A 121 -4.36 -9.44 18.94
CA GLY A 121 -4.37 -9.47 20.41
C GLY A 121 -3.83 -8.26 21.18
N GLN A 122 -3.52 -7.11 20.55
CA GLN A 122 -2.88 -5.97 21.25
C GLN A 122 -3.71 -4.68 21.30
N ILE A 123 -5.03 -4.77 21.23
CA ILE A 123 -5.91 -3.63 21.59
C ILE A 123 -5.78 -3.29 23.08
N LEU A 124 -5.51 -4.27 23.95
CA LEU A 124 -5.30 -4.06 25.39
C LEU A 124 -3.94 -3.40 25.69
N VAL A 125 -2.88 -3.85 25.02
CA VAL A 125 -1.52 -3.32 25.22
C VAL A 125 -1.43 -1.86 24.78
N LEU A 126 -2.07 -1.47 23.67
CA LEU A 126 -2.07 -0.07 23.24
C LEU A 126 -2.91 0.84 24.14
N LYS A 127 -4.02 0.35 24.71
CA LYS A 127 -4.72 1.10 25.76
C LYS A 127 -3.76 1.33 26.93
N GLU A 128 -3.12 0.27 27.43
CA GLU A 128 -2.23 0.34 28.60
C GLU A 128 -0.98 1.21 28.38
N GLN A 129 -0.29 1.08 27.24
CA GLN A 129 0.87 1.91 26.90
C GLN A 129 0.50 3.38 26.71
N VAL A 130 -0.62 3.67 26.01
CA VAL A 130 -1.09 5.05 25.82
C VAL A 130 -1.55 5.65 27.15
N PHE A 131 -2.25 4.89 28.00
CA PHE A 131 -2.60 5.32 29.36
C PHE A 131 -1.35 5.58 30.21
N ARG A 132 -0.28 4.79 30.06
CA ARG A 132 0.97 4.98 30.81
C ARG A 132 1.69 6.25 30.39
N VAL A 133 1.77 6.53 29.09
CA VAL A 133 2.36 7.77 28.55
C VAL A 133 1.52 9.00 28.96
N LEU A 134 0.20 8.94 28.82
CA LEU A 134 -0.69 10.04 29.22
C LEU A 134 -0.70 10.28 30.75
N ARG A 135 -0.50 9.24 31.57
CA ARG A 135 -0.32 9.35 33.02
C ARG A 135 1.01 10.00 33.39
N MET A 136 2.10 9.69 32.67
CA MET A 136 3.42 10.31 32.90
C MET A 136 3.46 11.77 32.44
N GLU A 137 2.73 12.13 31.40
CA GLU A 137 2.62 13.52 30.91
C GLU A 137 1.56 14.37 31.63
N GLY A 138 0.86 13.82 32.64
CA GLY A 138 -0.16 14.55 33.41
C GLY A 138 -1.41 14.95 32.61
N LYS A 139 -1.65 14.34 31.44
CA LYS A 139 -2.71 14.71 30.49
C LYS A 139 -4.04 13.98 30.71
N LEU A 140 -4.17 13.16 31.75
CA LEU A 140 -5.44 12.55 32.14
C LEU A 140 -6.20 13.46 33.11
N LEU A 141 -6.73 14.56 32.57
CA LEU A 141 -7.95 15.16 33.12
C LEU A 141 -9.09 14.77 32.17
N TYR A 142 -10.26 14.53 32.73
CA TYR A 142 -11.48 13.99 32.10
C TYR A 142 -11.67 12.47 32.22
N THR A 143 -12.28 12.16 33.36
CA THR A 143 -13.15 11.04 33.70
C THR A 143 -14.06 10.61 32.55
N TRP A 144 -14.07 9.32 32.22
CA TRP A 144 -15.22 8.65 31.62
C TRP A 144 -15.79 7.71 32.67
N ALA A 145 -16.73 8.25 33.46
CA ALA A 145 -17.72 7.46 34.17
C ALA A 145 -18.98 7.41 33.29
N ASN A 146 -19.49 6.19 33.09
CA ASN A 146 -20.62 5.74 32.26
C ASN A 146 -20.41 5.71 30.75
#